data_AF-A0A832M034-F1
#
_entry.id   AF-A0A832M034-F1
#
_cell.length_a   1.000
_cell.length_b   1.000
_cell.length_c   1.000
_cell.angle_alpha   90.00
_cell.angle_beta   90.00
_cell.angle_gamma   90.00
#
_symmetry.space_group_name_H-M   'P 1'
#
loop_
_entity.id
_entity.type
_entity.pdbx_description
1 polymer ?
#
loop_
_entity_poly.entity_id
_entity_poly.type
_entity_poly.pdbx_seq_one_letter_code
_entity_poly.pdbx_strand_id
1 'polypeptide(L)'
;MQIPLPSDLRCEFAVDPVGVDPDSRLRFTWVLYHPERGARQRAYQVIVSSSRELAERGVGDVWDSGIVESSENVAVYGGPPLESSREYYWRVRWWDDKGRASPWSSVARFVTALRPGDWKAKWVTGGRLLRKEFELPAPVKRAFAHVTGLGYYELRINGRKVGDRVLDPLWTDYNKRVLYATYDVTDYLRQGRNAIGIMLGRGRYIKAYGYDEVLKAILQLRVELADGRVVEVVTDESWKAADGPILEDDIYNGEVYDATREPEGWDQPGFDDSGWGPATVVSHPGRLVPSGAIPPIRKVGYLKPRRILNPAPGVYVFDFGQNMAGWVRIRVSGPRGARVQLRYAELIDERGFLNTKNLRGARATDVYILKGSGVEVYEPRFTYHGFRYVEVTGYPGVPSLDNVEAVVVHSDVEPAG
;
A
#
# COMPACT_ATOMS: atom_id res chain seq x y z
N MET A 1 45.34 -6.15 -0.81
CA MET A 1 44.13 -5.33 -0.58
C MET A 1 42.93 -6.14 -1.09
N GLN A 2 41.91 -6.32 -0.26
CA GLN A 2 40.76 -7.18 -0.56
C GLN A 2 39.74 -6.39 -1.38
N ILE A 3 39.23 -7.01 -2.44
CA ILE A 3 38.15 -6.50 -3.28
C ILE A 3 36.87 -6.44 -2.41
N PRO A 4 36.18 -5.29 -2.31
CA PRO A 4 34.95 -5.16 -1.51
C PRO A 4 33.79 -5.99 -2.07
N LEU A 5 32.86 -6.40 -1.19
CA LEU A 5 31.62 -7.05 -1.62
C LEU A 5 30.66 -6.06 -2.30
N PRO A 6 29.78 -6.54 -3.20
CA PRO A 6 28.69 -5.72 -3.74
C PRO A 6 27.71 -5.28 -2.65
N SER A 7 27.12 -4.10 -2.83
CA SER A 7 26.17 -3.48 -1.89
C SER A 7 24.97 -2.88 -2.63
N ASP A 8 23.99 -2.32 -1.91
CA ASP A 8 22.76 -1.74 -2.48
C ASP A 8 22.10 -2.69 -3.51
N LEU A 9 21.83 -3.90 -3.03
CA LEU A 9 21.26 -4.98 -3.83
C LEU A 9 19.79 -4.69 -4.09
N ARG A 10 19.39 -4.70 -5.37
CA ARG A 10 18.01 -4.45 -5.77
C ARG A 10 17.51 -5.48 -6.76
N CYS A 11 16.26 -5.90 -6.60
CA CYS A 11 15.52 -6.67 -7.58
C CYS A 11 14.44 -5.77 -8.17
N GLU A 12 14.37 -5.65 -9.50
CA GLU A 12 13.49 -4.69 -10.18
C GLU A 12 13.59 -3.26 -9.61
N PHE A 13 14.84 -2.85 -9.30
CA PHE A 13 15.19 -1.54 -8.71
C PHE A 13 14.66 -1.27 -7.29
N ALA A 14 14.09 -2.26 -6.63
CA ALA A 14 13.62 -2.18 -5.24
C ALA A 14 14.45 -3.08 -4.31
N VAL A 15 14.59 -2.64 -3.06
CA VAL A 15 15.21 -3.44 -1.98
C VAL A 15 14.19 -4.44 -1.46
N ASP A 16 14.55 -5.72 -1.43
CA ASP A 16 13.73 -6.83 -0.93
C ASP A 16 12.25 -6.79 -1.36
N PRO A 17 11.94 -6.64 -2.66
CA PRO A 17 10.59 -6.35 -3.10
C PRO A 17 9.63 -7.51 -2.85
N VAL A 18 8.38 -7.15 -2.54
CA VAL A 18 7.27 -8.09 -2.36
C VAL A 18 6.26 -7.92 -3.48
N GLY A 19 5.97 -9.01 -4.19
CA GLY A 19 5.03 -9.05 -5.31
C GLY A 19 5.65 -8.70 -6.67
N VAL A 20 6.88 -9.13 -6.94
CA VAL A 20 7.46 -9.04 -8.30
C VAL A 20 6.81 -10.04 -9.24
N ASP A 21 6.65 -9.70 -10.52
CA ASP A 21 5.99 -10.58 -11.49
C ASP A 21 6.86 -11.82 -11.76
N PRO A 22 6.42 -13.06 -11.42
CA PRO A 22 7.21 -14.27 -11.63
C PRO A 22 7.46 -14.60 -13.11
N ASP A 23 6.71 -14.02 -14.04
CA ASP A 23 6.90 -14.22 -15.48
C ASP A 23 7.73 -13.11 -16.13
N SER A 24 8.12 -12.10 -15.36
CA SER A 24 8.98 -11.03 -15.85
C SER A 24 10.45 -11.47 -15.88
N ARG A 25 11.22 -10.83 -16.78
CA ARG A 25 12.68 -10.95 -16.80
C ARG A 25 13.24 -10.13 -15.64
N LEU A 26 13.21 -10.70 -14.44
CA LEU A 26 13.68 -10.03 -13.23
C LEU A 26 15.13 -9.56 -13.40
N ARG A 27 15.40 -8.32 -13.03
CA ARG A 27 16.71 -7.69 -13.04
C ARG A 27 17.23 -7.57 -11.62
N PHE A 28 18.45 -8.02 -11.42
CA PHE A 28 19.21 -7.83 -10.19
C PHE A 28 20.27 -6.78 -10.44
N THR A 29 20.32 -5.74 -9.61
CA THR A 29 21.33 -4.68 -9.69
C THR A 29 22.08 -4.54 -8.37
N TRP A 30 23.31 -4.05 -8.45
CA TRP A 30 24.17 -3.83 -7.29
C TRP A 30 25.09 -2.64 -7.51
N VAL A 31 25.61 -2.09 -6.42
CA VAL A 31 26.60 -1.00 -6.42
C VAL A 31 27.93 -1.50 -5.91
N LEU A 32 29.00 -1.10 -6.61
CA LEU A 32 30.37 -1.38 -6.25
C LEU A 32 31.04 -0.13 -5.68
N TYR A 33 31.54 -0.24 -4.45
CA TYR A 33 32.42 0.76 -3.86
C TYR A 33 33.84 0.21 -3.84
N HIS A 34 34.80 1.01 -4.30
CA HIS A 34 36.21 0.62 -4.30
C HIS A 34 37.10 1.79 -3.82
N PRO A 35 38.08 1.53 -2.92
CA PRO A 35 38.94 2.60 -2.40
C PRO A 35 39.94 3.13 -3.44
N GLU A 36 40.34 2.30 -4.39
CA GLU A 36 41.22 2.70 -5.49
C GLU A 36 40.42 3.28 -6.67
N ARG A 37 40.99 4.29 -7.32
CA ARG A 37 40.44 4.88 -8.56
C ARG A 37 40.58 3.92 -9.74
N GLY A 38 39.60 3.97 -10.64
CA GLY A 38 39.66 3.22 -11.90
C GLY A 38 39.39 1.72 -11.76
N ALA A 39 38.98 1.24 -10.58
CA ALA A 39 38.51 -0.13 -10.40
C ALA A 39 37.24 -0.38 -11.21
N ARG A 40 37.16 -1.53 -11.87
CA ARG A 40 36.06 -1.92 -12.76
C ARG A 40 35.73 -3.38 -12.58
N GLN A 41 34.45 -3.69 -12.76
CA GLN A 41 33.98 -5.06 -12.87
C GLN A 41 34.35 -5.63 -14.24
N ARG A 42 34.88 -6.85 -14.22
CA ARG A 42 35.12 -7.65 -15.42
C ARG A 42 34.14 -8.82 -15.56
N ALA A 43 33.72 -9.39 -14.43
CA ALA A 43 32.75 -10.47 -14.41
C ALA A 43 31.91 -10.43 -13.13
N TYR A 44 30.77 -11.13 -13.15
CA TYR A 44 29.94 -11.36 -11.99
C TYR A 44 29.43 -12.80 -11.92
N GLN A 45 28.91 -13.18 -10.75
CA GLN A 45 28.13 -14.39 -10.56
C GLN A 45 26.96 -14.08 -9.62
N VAL A 46 25.76 -14.43 -10.04
CA VAL A 46 24.52 -14.33 -9.26
C VAL A 46 24.03 -15.72 -8.94
N ILE A 47 23.62 -15.92 -7.69
CA ILE A 47 22.89 -17.12 -7.26
C ILE A 47 21.52 -16.72 -6.74
N VAL A 48 20.53 -17.56 -7.00
CA VAL A 48 19.18 -17.51 -6.42
C VAL A 48 18.90 -18.85 -5.75
N SER A 49 18.38 -18.79 -4.53
CA SER A 49 18.16 -19.92 -3.64
C SER A 49 16.74 -19.96 -3.13
N SER A 50 16.24 -21.17 -2.84
CA SER A 50 14.90 -21.38 -2.29
C SER A 50 14.80 -21.10 -0.78
N SER A 51 15.94 -20.99 -0.08
CA SER A 51 16.03 -20.68 1.34
C SER A 51 17.22 -19.76 1.65
N ARG A 52 17.12 -19.03 2.76
CA ARG A 52 18.18 -18.14 3.22
C ARG A 52 19.46 -18.92 3.53
N GLU A 53 19.34 -20.07 4.18
CA GLU A 53 20.46 -20.92 4.59
C GLU A 53 21.24 -21.48 3.39
N LEU A 54 20.56 -21.72 2.26
CA LEU A 54 21.21 -22.12 1.01
C LEU A 54 21.98 -20.94 0.39
N ALA A 55 21.37 -19.75 0.35
CA ALA A 55 22.04 -18.54 -0.11
C ALA A 55 23.28 -18.18 0.75
N GLU A 56 23.19 -18.31 2.07
CA GLU A 56 24.29 -18.05 3.00
C GLU A 56 25.48 -18.99 2.74
N ARG A 57 25.21 -20.25 2.38
CA ARG A 57 26.21 -21.25 1.96
C ARG A 57 26.71 -21.09 0.53
N GLY A 58 26.20 -20.11 -0.22
CA GLY A 58 26.58 -19.87 -1.61
C GLY A 58 25.99 -20.88 -2.60
N VAL A 59 24.87 -21.53 -2.26
CA VAL A 59 24.21 -22.54 -3.09
C VAL A 59 23.03 -21.91 -3.83
N GLY A 60 23.14 -21.77 -5.16
CA GLY A 60 22.04 -21.32 -6.04
C GLY A 60 21.19 -22.50 -6.52
N ASP A 61 20.44 -23.14 -5.63
CA ASP A 61 19.60 -24.31 -5.97
C ASP A 61 18.46 -23.99 -6.94
N VAL A 62 18.05 -22.73 -7.03
CA VAL A 62 17.07 -22.24 -8.00
C VAL A 62 17.76 -21.78 -9.27
N TRP A 63 18.82 -20.99 -9.13
CA TRP A 63 19.61 -20.51 -10.26
C TRP A 63 21.05 -20.18 -9.83
N ASP A 64 22.01 -20.52 -10.67
CA ASP A 64 23.38 -20.03 -10.61
C ASP A 64 23.75 -19.58 -12.02
N SER A 65 24.13 -18.31 -12.18
CA SER A 65 24.53 -17.77 -13.49
C SER A 65 25.86 -18.34 -13.99
N GLY A 66 26.63 -18.98 -13.12
CA GLY A 66 28.06 -19.16 -13.32
C GLY A 66 28.78 -17.81 -13.39
N ILE A 67 30.06 -17.84 -13.76
CA ILE A 67 30.84 -16.61 -14.01
C ILE A 67 30.43 -16.06 -15.37
N VAL A 68 29.85 -14.86 -15.37
CA VAL A 68 29.47 -14.13 -16.57
C VAL A 68 30.47 -13.01 -16.82
N GLU A 69 31.19 -13.05 -17.93
CA GLU A 69 32.08 -11.96 -18.36
C GLU A 69 31.24 -10.75 -18.80
N SER A 70 31.18 -9.73 -17.94
CA SER A 70 30.42 -8.51 -18.17
C SER A 70 30.85 -7.41 -17.20
N SER A 71 30.98 -6.20 -17.72
CA SER A 71 31.21 -4.99 -16.93
C SER A 71 29.93 -4.38 -16.35
N GLU A 72 28.77 -4.89 -16.72
CA GLU A 72 27.46 -4.39 -16.29
C GLU A 72 27.17 -4.78 -14.84
N ASN A 73 26.69 -3.84 -14.02
CA ASN A 73 26.21 -4.11 -12.66
C ASN A 73 24.72 -4.50 -12.63
N VAL A 74 24.29 -5.23 -13.66
CA VAL A 74 22.95 -5.77 -13.79
C VAL A 74 23.01 -7.20 -14.32
N ALA A 75 22.25 -8.09 -13.70
CA ALA A 75 22.02 -9.44 -14.18
C ALA A 75 20.53 -9.64 -14.43
N VAL A 76 20.18 -10.24 -15.56
CA VAL A 76 18.80 -10.68 -15.84
C VAL A 76 18.68 -12.13 -15.39
N TYR A 77 17.65 -12.44 -14.60
CA TYR A 77 17.33 -13.79 -14.17
C TYR A 77 17.21 -14.73 -15.37
N GLY A 78 18.03 -15.78 -15.37
CA GLY A 78 18.09 -16.79 -16.44
C GLY A 78 17.82 -18.20 -15.94
N GLY A 79 17.22 -18.35 -14.76
CA GLY A 79 16.90 -19.65 -14.18
C GLY A 79 15.57 -20.23 -14.65
N PRO A 80 15.16 -21.38 -14.06
CA PRO A 80 13.86 -21.99 -14.30
C PRO A 80 12.70 -21.03 -13.95
N PRO A 81 11.48 -21.26 -14.48
CA PRO A 81 10.30 -20.47 -14.14
C PRO A 81 10.10 -20.38 -12.62
N LEU A 82 9.93 -19.17 -12.11
CA LEU A 82 9.68 -18.93 -10.68
C LEU A 82 8.26 -19.36 -10.31
N GLU A 83 8.03 -19.74 -9.08
CA GLU A 83 6.69 -20.09 -8.59
C GLU A 83 5.92 -18.82 -8.19
N SER A 84 4.59 -18.88 -8.19
CA SER A 84 3.75 -17.82 -7.66
C SER A 84 3.79 -17.78 -6.13
N SER A 85 3.64 -16.58 -5.55
CA SER A 85 3.48 -16.40 -4.10
C SER A 85 4.62 -17.05 -3.30
N ARG A 86 5.85 -16.92 -3.79
CA ARG A 86 7.02 -17.61 -3.26
C ARG A 86 8.15 -16.63 -2.97
N GLU A 87 8.83 -16.86 -1.86
CA GLU A 87 10.01 -16.08 -1.49
C GLU A 87 11.28 -16.79 -1.96
N TYR A 88 12.21 -16.00 -2.48
CA TYR A 88 13.52 -16.41 -2.94
C TYR A 88 14.59 -15.52 -2.33
N TYR A 89 15.81 -16.04 -2.26
CA TYR A 89 16.98 -15.38 -1.71
C TYR A 89 18.05 -15.30 -2.79
N TRP A 90 18.81 -14.22 -2.86
CA TRP A 90 19.84 -14.07 -3.88
C TRP A 90 21.07 -13.34 -3.35
N ARG A 91 22.20 -13.61 -4.01
CA ARG A 91 23.50 -12.98 -3.72
C ARG A 91 24.27 -12.79 -5.01
N VAL A 92 25.19 -11.84 -4.98
CA VAL A 92 26.10 -11.58 -6.09
C VAL A 92 27.54 -11.44 -5.58
N ARG A 93 28.49 -11.85 -6.41
CA ARG A 93 29.92 -11.53 -6.27
C ARG A 93 30.47 -11.09 -7.62
N TRP A 94 31.59 -10.37 -7.61
CA TRP A 94 32.18 -9.81 -8.80
C TRP A 94 33.69 -10.05 -8.88
N TRP A 95 34.26 -9.90 -10.07
CA TRP A 95 35.70 -9.99 -10.32
C TRP A 95 36.21 -8.67 -10.88
N ASP A 96 37.38 -8.26 -10.40
CA ASP A 96 38.09 -7.09 -10.93
C ASP A 96 38.91 -7.43 -12.20
N ASP A 97 39.53 -6.41 -12.78
CA ASP A 97 40.39 -6.54 -13.97
C ASP A 97 41.61 -7.45 -13.75
N LYS A 98 42.00 -7.70 -12.49
CA LYS A 98 43.10 -8.60 -12.10
C LYS A 98 42.63 -10.04 -11.87
N GLY A 99 41.36 -10.34 -12.12
CA GLY A 99 40.77 -11.66 -11.93
C GLY A 99 40.56 -12.05 -10.46
N ARG A 100 40.58 -11.10 -9.53
CA ARG A 100 40.33 -11.36 -8.11
C ARG A 100 38.83 -11.32 -7.84
N ALA A 101 38.30 -12.37 -7.20
CA ALA A 101 36.89 -12.44 -6.80
C ALA A 101 36.63 -11.68 -5.51
N SER A 102 35.50 -10.99 -5.42
CA SER A 102 34.97 -10.42 -4.19
C SER A 102 34.45 -11.52 -3.26
N PRO A 103 34.30 -11.24 -1.96
CA PRO A 103 33.34 -11.95 -1.14
C PRO A 103 31.94 -11.84 -1.75
N TRP A 104 31.06 -12.78 -1.41
CA TRP A 104 29.63 -12.65 -1.69
C TRP A 104 29.05 -11.43 -0.98
N SER A 105 28.07 -10.79 -1.62
CA SER A 105 27.23 -9.77 -1.02
C SER A 105 26.48 -10.30 0.22
N SER A 106 25.80 -9.42 0.96
CA SER A 106 24.74 -9.86 1.88
C SER A 106 23.66 -10.64 1.13
N VAL A 107 22.86 -11.43 1.85
CA VAL A 107 21.67 -12.06 1.29
C VAL A 107 20.60 -11.00 1.12
N ALA A 108 20.13 -10.82 -0.10
CA ALA A 108 18.89 -10.10 -0.41
C ALA A 108 17.78 -11.10 -0.72
N ARG A 109 16.54 -10.65 -0.72
CA ARG A 109 15.38 -11.50 -1.03
C ARG A 109 14.46 -10.84 -2.05
N PHE A 110 13.50 -11.60 -2.54
CA PHE A 110 12.32 -11.07 -3.23
C PHE A 110 11.16 -12.07 -3.08
N VAL A 111 9.94 -11.56 -3.15
CA VAL A 111 8.72 -12.40 -3.14
C VAL A 111 8.01 -12.23 -4.47
N THR A 112 7.72 -13.34 -5.14
CA THR A 112 6.93 -13.34 -6.36
C THR A 112 5.45 -13.12 -6.07
N ALA A 113 4.79 -12.43 -6.98
CA ALA A 113 3.36 -12.23 -6.97
C ALA A 113 2.61 -13.48 -7.44
N LEU A 114 1.30 -13.38 -7.55
CA LEU A 114 0.44 -14.42 -8.09
C LEU A 114 0.28 -14.27 -9.62
N ARG A 115 0.60 -15.30 -10.39
CA ARG A 115 0.31 -15.26 -11.83
C ARG A 115 -1.18 -15.04 -12.07
N PRO A 116 -1.56 -14.35 -13.17
CA PRO A 116 -2.96 -14.18 -13.53
C PRO A 116 -3.75 -15.50 -13.59
N GLY A 117 -3.13 -16.60 -14.03
CA GLY A 117 -3.76 -17.93 -14.09
C GLY A 117 -3.86 -18.68 -12.75
N ASP A 118 -3.17 -18.22 -11.70
CA ASP A 118 -3.14 -18.88 -10.39
C ASP A 118 -4.16 -18.28 -9.40
N TRP A 119 -4.94 -17.29 -9.86
CA TRP A 119 -6.07 -16.74 -9.10
C TRP A 119 -7.21 -17.76 -9.03
N LYS A 120 -7.51 -18.18 -7.81
CA LYS A 120 -8.68 -19.00 -7.44
C LYS A 120 -9.79 -18.14 -6.85
N ALA A 121 -9.44 -16.97 -6.33
CA ALA A 121 -10.38 -16.00 -5.82
C ALA A 121 -11.28 -15.43 -6.92
N LYS A 122 -12.48 -15.04 -6.50
CA LYS A 122 -13.50 -14.43 -7.34
C LYS A 122 -13.61 -12.95 -7.00
N TRP A 123 -13.96 -12.13 -8.00
CA TRP A 123 -14.35 -10.75 -7.73
C TRP A 123 -15.65 -10.75 -6.91
N VAL A 124 -15.69 -9.96 -5.85
CA VAL A 124 -16.86 -9.82 -4.98
C VAL A 124 -17.26 -8.35 -4.80
N THR A 125 -18.55 -8.11 -4.62
CA THR A 125 -19.17 -6.81 -4.30
C THR A 125 -20.19 -6.97 -3.18
N GLY A 126 -20.83 -5.89 -2.74
CA GLY A 126 -21.92 -5.93 -1.77
C GLY A 126 -21.95 -4.78 -0.76
N GLY A 127 -20.97 -3.88 -0.80
CA GLY A 127 -20.88 -2.74 0.11
C GLY A 127 -19.48 -2.16 0.14
N ARG A 128 -19.22 -1.31 1.14
CA ARG A 128 -17.90 -0.71 1.37
C ARG A 128 -17.01 -1.56 2.25
N LEU A 129 -17.59 -2.39 3.11
CA LEU A 129 -16.86 -3.29 3.99
C LEU A 129 -17.11 -4.72 3.53
N LEU A 130 -16.04 -5.48 3.34
CA LEU A 130 -16.07 -6.91 3.04
C LEU A 130 -15.29 -7.63 4.13
N ARG A 131 -15.83 -8.68 4.75
CA ARG A 131 -15.13 -9.44 5.79
C ARG A 131 -15.28 -10.95 5.65
N LYS A 132 -14.32 -11.68 6.21
CA LYS A 132 -14.39 -13.13 6.43
C LYS A 132 -13.59 -13.52 7.68
N GLU A 133 -14.17 -14.40 8.50
CA GLU A 133 -13.43 -15.11 9.55
C GLU A 133 -12.96 -16.47 9.04
N PHE A 134 -11.81 -16.92 9.55
CA PHE A 134 -11.24 -18.22 9.23
C PHE A 134 -10.35 -18.71 10.37
N GLU A 135 -10.08 -20.02 10.40
CA GLU A 135 -9.25 -20.64 11.41
C GLU A 135 -7.96 -21.22 10.80
N LEU A 136 -6.84 -21.02 11.50
CA LEU A 136 -5.56 -21.61 11.15
C LEU A 136 -5.20 -22.71 12.17
N PRO A 137 -5.07 -23.97 11.73
CA PRO A 137 -4.95 -25.12 12.64
C PRO A 137 -3.58 -25.27 13.30
N ALA A 138 -2.55 -24.57 12.80
CA ALA A 138 -1.19 -24.61 13.31
C ALA A 138 -0.56 -23.21 13.27
N PRO A 139 0.60 -22.99 13.92
CA PRO A 139 1.33 -21.73 13.83
C PRO A 139 1.66 -21.34 12.37
N VAL A 140 1.61 -20.05 12.09
CA VAL A 140 1.95 -19.48 10.78
C VAL A 140 3.47 -19.53 10.62
N LYS A 141 3.93 -20.07 9.50
CA LYS A 141 5.34 -19.99 9.07
C LYS A 141 5.57 -18.76 8.19
N ARG A 142 4.68 -18.54 7.22
CA ARG A 142 4.75 -17.43 6.27
C ARG A 142 3.39 -17.20 5.62
N ALA A 143 3.04 -15.96 5.33
CA ALA A 143 1.78 -15.66 4.65
C ALA A 143 1.88 -14.47 3.72
N PHE A 144 1.32 -14.62 2.52
CA PHE A 144 1.24 -13.56 1.51
C PHE A 144 -0.20 -13.32 1.08
N ALA A 145 -0.63 -12.05 1.13
CA ALA A 145 -1.94 -11.62 0.66
C ALA A 145 -1.79 -10.87 -0.67
N HIS A 146 -2.46 -11.37 -1.72
CA HIS A 146 -2.59 -10.70 -3.00
C HIS A 146 -3.96 -10.05 -3.07
N VAL A 147 -4.02 -8.74 -3.27
CA VAL A 147 -5.28 -7.98 -3.16
C VAL A 147 -5.34 -6.80 -4.10
N THR A 148 -6.55 -6.52 -4.59
CA THR A 148 -6.89 -5.24 -5.20
C THR A 148 -8.37 -4.93 -5.01
N GLY A 149 -8.71 -3.65 -5.09
CA GLY A 149 -10.08 -3.15 -5.18
C GLY A 149 -10.20 -2.22 -6.40
N LEU A 150 -11.30 -2.29 -7.13
CA LEU A 150 -11.54 -1.35 -8.23
C LEU A 150 -11.84 0.03 -7.68
N GLY A 151 -10.99 0.99 -8.03
CA GLY A 151 -10.93 2.28 -7.35
C GLY A 151 -9.80 2.26 -6.34
N TYR A 152 -10.15 2.19 -5.06
CA TYR A 152 -9.22 2.07 -3.94
C TYR A 152 -9.65 1.00 -2.93
N TYR A 153 -8.70 0.49 -2.15
CA TYR A 153 -8.96 -0.37 -1.00
C TYR A 153 -8.05 -0.08 0.20
N GLU A 154 -8.49 -0.49 1.38
CA GLU A 154 -7.65 -0.67 2.57
C GLU A 154 -7.85 -2.11 3.09
N LEU A 155 -6.75 -2.88 3.17
CA LEU A 155 -6.75 -4.23 3.73
C LEU A 155 -6.51 -4.19 5.24
N ARG A 156 -7.28 -4.98 5.99
CA ARG A 156 -7.18 -5.09 7.44
C ARG A 156 -7.20 -6.56 7.87
N ILE A 157 -6.37 -6.92 8.84
CA ILE A 157 -6.31 -8.27 9.41
C ILE A 157 -6.21 -8.14 10.92
N ASN A 158 -7.09 -8.83 11.65
CA ASN A 158 -7.11 -8.88 13.12
C ASN A 158 -7.02 -7.48 13.77
N GLY A 159 -7.84 -6.54 13.30
CA GLY A 159 -7.90 -5.16 13.84
C GLY A 159 -6.82 -4.21 13.32
N ARG A 160 -5.86 -4.69 12.50
CA ARG A 160 -4.70 -3.90 12.05
C ARG A 160 -4.76 -3.63 10.55
N LYS A 161 -4.50 -2.38 10.14
CA LYS A 161 -4.25 -2.04 8.73
C LYS A 161 -3.01 -2.77 8.23
N VAL A 162 -3.13 -3.43 7.07
CA VAL A 162 -2.02 -4.12 6.41
C VAL A 162 -1.21 -3.12 5.60
N GLY A 163 0.10 -3.07 5.86
CA GLY A 163 1.03 -2.19 5.16
C GLY A 163 0.77 -0.69 5.34
N ASP A 164 1.61 0.11 4.69
CA ASP A 164 1.65 1.57 4.77
C ASP A 164 1.15 2.27 3.49
N ARG A 165 0.82 1.50 2.45
CA ARG A 165 0.26 1.99 1.19
C ARG A 165 -1.07 2.70 1.44
N VAL A 166 -1.33 3.74 0.65
CA VAL A 166 -2.59 4.51 0.61
C VAL A 166 -2.97 4.76 -0.84
N LEU A 167 -4.26 5.00 -1.12
CA LEU A 167 -4.76 5.23 -2.48
C LEU A 167 -4.34 4.13 -3.47
N ASP A 168 -4.39 2.86 -3.02
CA ASP A 168 -4.02 1.68 -3.80
C ASP A 168 -5.30 0.96 -4.29
N PRO A 169 -5.34 0.40 -5.51
CA PRO A 169 -4.28 0.34 -6.52
C PRO A 169 -4.01 1.69 -7.21
N LEU A 170 -2.83 1.79 -7.83
CA LEU A 170 -2.51 2.87 -8.77
C LEU A 170 -3.49 2.87 -9.97
N TRP A 171 -3.73 4.05 -10.54
CA TRP A 171 -4.70 4.22 -11.61
C TRP A 171 -4.23 3.63 -12.96
N THR A 172 -5.04 2.74 -13.52
CA THR A 172 -4.89 2.20 -14.87
C THR A 172 -6.22 2.23 -15.63
N ASP A 173 -6.19 1.89 -16.92
CA ASP A 173 -7.40 1.50 -17.65
C ASP A 173 -7.89 0.15 -17.10
N TYR A 174 -8.87 0.20 -16.19
CA TYR A 174 -9.35 -0.97 -15.44
C TYR A 174 -9.95 -2.04 -16.35
N ASN A 175 -10.42 -1.70 -17.56
CA ASN A 175 -10.97 -2.68 -18.50
C ASN A 175 -9.87 -3.47 -19.24
N LYS A 176 -8.61 -2.99 -19.21
CA LYS A 176 -7.47 -3.67 -19.81
C LYS A 176 -6.56 -4.31 -18.77
N ARG A 177 -6.23 -3.56 -17.71
CA ARG A 177 -5.35 -4.03 -16.65
C ARG A 177 -5.78 -3.47 -15.29
N VAL A 178 -5.71 -4.31 -14.27
CA VAL A 178 -5.93 -3.93 -12.88
C VAL A 178 -4.69 -4.30 -12.09
N LEU A 179 -4.05 -3.29 -11.50
CA LEU A 179 -2.91 -3.51 -10.64
C LEU A 179 -3.36 -4.14 -9.31
N TYR A 180 -2.58 -5.08 -8.80
CA TYR A 180 -2.80 -5.65 -7.48
C TYR A 180 -1.48 -5.70 -6.70
N ALA A 181 -1.59 -5.57 -5.38
CA ALA A 181 -0.45 -5.60 -4.48
C ALA A 181 -0.30 -6.97 -3.83
N THR A 182 0.93 -7.31 -3.46
CA THR A 182 1.23 -8.42 -2.56
C THR A 182 1.76 -7.87 -1.25
N TYR A 183 1.24 -8.36 -0.14
CA TYR A 183 1.71 -8.02 1.21
C TYR A 183 2.23 -9.26 1.91
N ASP A 184 3.35 -9.12 2.63
CA ASP A 184 3.71 -10.06 3.68
C ASP A 184 2.82 -9.81 4.89
N VAL A 185 2.00 -10.79 5.23
CA VAL A 185 1.03 -10.72 6.32
C VAL A 185 1.30 -11.76 7.40
N THR A 186 2.52 -12.31 7.42
CA THR A 186 2.95 -13.33 8.39
C THR A 186 2.65 -12.90 9.82
N ASP A 187 3.08 -11.69 10.21
CA ASP A 187 2.94 -11.14 11.56
C ASP A 187 1.56 -10.51 11.86
N TYR A 188 0.63 -10.62 10.92
CA TYR A 188 -0.76 -10.20 11.12
C TYR A 188 -1.65 -11.35 11.56
N LEU A 189 -1.20 -12.59 11.33
CA LEU A 189 -1.98 -13.80 11.54
C LEU A 189 -1.52 -14.54 12.80
N ARG A 190 -2.40 -15.40 13.30
CA ARG A 190 -2.14 -16.26 14.47
C ARG A 190 -2.75 -17.64 14.28
N GLN A 191 -2.28 -18.62 15.04
CA GLN A 191 -3.00 -19.89 15.18
C GLN A 191 -4.39 -19.65 15.78
N GLY A 192 -5.39 -20.41 15.33
CA GLY A 192 -6.79 -20.27 15.73
C GLY A 192 -7.53 -19.25 14.87
N ARG A 193 -8.46 -18.51 15.50
CA ARG A 193 -9.37 -17.58 14.80
C ARG A 193 -8.68 -16.31 14.34
N ASN A 194 -8.93 -15.96 13.08
CA ASN A 194 -8.49 -14.75 12.41
C ASN A 194 -9.68 -14.11 11.67
N ALA A 195 -9.60 -12.80 11.47
CA ALA A 195 -10.50 -12.06 10.58
C ALA A 195 -9.70 -11.26 9.57
N ILE A 196 -10.20 -11.21 8.34
CA ILE A 196 -9.69 -10.38 7.25
C ILE A 196 -10.82 -9.48 6.74
N GLY A 197 -10.48 -8.22 6.48
CA GLY A 197 -11.42 -7.19 6.07
C GLY A 197 -10.86 -6.31 4.95
N ILE A 198 -11.72 -5.89 4.03
CA ILE A 198 -11.40 -4.94 2.96
C ILE A 198 -12.38 -3.78 3.03
N MET A 199 -11.87 -2.55 3.13
CA MET A 199 -12.65 -1.32 2.95
C MET A 199 -12.45 -0.81 1.53
N LEU A 200 -13.52 -0.42 0.84
CA LEU A 200 -13.49 -0.01 -0.57
C LEU A 200 -13.83 1.47 -0.77
N GLY A 201 -13.10 2.09 -1.69
CA GLY A 201 -13.30 3.45 -2.20
C GLY A 201 -13.42 3.46 -3.73
N ARG A 202 -14.07 4.48 -4.28
CA ARG A 202 -14.35 4.63 -5.71
C ARG A 202 -13.12 5.01 -6.51
N GLY A 203 -12.23 5.83 -5.94
CA GLY A 203 -11.03 6.31 -6.62
C GLY A 203 -11.33 6.82 -8.05
N ARG A 204 -10.66 6.23 -9.06
CA ARG A 204 -10.91 6.54 -10.49
C ARG A 204 -11.88 5.56 -11.17
N TYR A 205 -12.46 4.61 -10.44
CA TYR A 205 -13.43 3.65 -10.99
C TYR A 205 -14.85 4.23 -10.93
N ILE A 206 -15.10 5.27 -11.73
CA ILE A 206 -16.34 6.05 -11.72
C ILE A 206 -17.02 6.13 -13.08
N LYS A 207 -18.34 6.41 -13.10
CA LYS A 207 -19.13 6.54 -14.35
C LYS A 207 -18.59 7.59 -15.31
N ALA A 208 -18.07 8.70 -14.78
CA ALA A 208 -17.47 9.76 -15.60
C ALA A 208 -16.28 9.28 -16.45
N TYR A 209 -15.65 8.16 -16.07
CA TYR A 209 -14.58 7.51 -16.84
C TYR A 209 -15.03 6.22 -17.55
N GLY A 210 -16.34 5.99 -17.64
CA GLY A 210 -16.91 4.86 -18.38
C GLY A 210 -16.92 3.53 -17.62
N TYR A 211 -16.80 3.56 -16.29
CA TYR A 211 -16.92 2.38 -15.43
C TYR A 211 -18.31 2.28 -14.80
N ASP A 212 -18.69 1.08 -14.35
CA ASP A 212 -20.00 0.86 -13.72
C ASP A 212 -20.10 1.44 -12.29
N GLU A 213 -18.96 1.82 -11.70
CA GLU A 213 -18.84 2.41 -10.36
C GLU A 213 -19.29 1.47 -9.23
N VAL A 214 -19.42 0.17 -9.52
CA VAL A 214 -19.67 -0.87 -8.53
C VAL A 214 -18.36 -1.18 -7.81
N LEU A 215 -18.35 -1.05 -6.48
CA LEU A 215 -17.19 -1.38 -5.66
C LEU A 215 -16.92 -2.89 -5.71
N LYS A 216 -15.75 -3.30 -6.19
CA LYS A 216 -15.37 -4.71 -6.33
C LYS A 216 -14.00 -4.94 -5.72
N ALA A 217 -13.83 -6.08 -5.05
CA ALA A 217 -12.54 -6.53 -4.54
C ALA A 217 -12.23 -7.94 -5.03
N ILE A 218 -10.95 -8.27 -5.09
CA ILE A 218 -10.48 -9.64 -5.20
C ILE A 218 -9.28 -9.81 -4.27
N LEU A 219 -9.28 -10.88 -3.48
CA LEU A 219 -8.20 -11.20 -2.55
C LEU A 219 -7.95 -12.70 -2.51
N GLN A 220 -6.66 -13.06 -2.56
CA GLN A 220 -6.18 -14.41 -2.29
C GLN A 220 -5.04 -14.34 -1.29
N LEU A 221 -5.27 -14.94 -0.12
CA LEU A 221 -4.29 -15.13 0.94
C LEU A 221 -3.76 -16.57 0.88
N ARG A 222 -2.45 -16.72 0.84
CA ARG A 222 -1.75 -18.00 0.98
C ARG A 222 -0.99 -18.04 2.29
N VAL A 223 -1.24 -19.05 3.11
CA VAL A 223 -0.60 -19.24 4.41
C VAL A 223 0.13 -20.58 4.41
N GLU A 224 1.45 -20.54 4.55
CA GLU A 224 2.27 -21.72 4.87
C GLU A 224 2.32 -21.85 6.40
N LEU A 225 1.95 -23.02 6.91
CA LEU A 225 1.95 -23.34 8.32
C LEU A 225 3.26 -24.03 8.73
N ALA A 226 3.57 -23.98 10.03
CA ALA A 226 4.78 -24.58 10.59
C ALA A 226 4.84 -26.10 10.43
N ASP A 227 3.68 -26.76 10.29
CA ASP A 227 3.57 -28.20 10.03
C ASP A 227 3.66 -28.59 8.55
N GLY A 228 3.91 -27.61 7.66
CA GLY A 228 4.04 -27.80 6.22
C GLY A 228 2.73 -27.75 5.43
N ARG A 229 1.57 -27.67 6.10
CA ARG A 229 0.29 -27.46 5.40
C ARG A 229 0.22 -26.05 4.82
N VAL A 230 -0.58 -25.92 3.76
CA VAL A 230 -0.90 -24.66 3.13
C VAL A 230 -2.40 -24.42 3.25
N VAL A 231 -2.78 -23.25 3.76
CA VAL A 231 -4.16 -22.78 3.80
C VAL A 231 -4.32 -21.62 2.83
N GLU A 232 -5.39 -21.64 2.04
CA GLU A 232 -5.76 -20.54 1.16
C GLU A 232 -7.09 -19.94 1.62
N VAL A 233 -7.14 -18.61 1.68
CA VAL A 233 -8.36 -17.86 1.93
C VAL A 233 -8.60 -16.96 0.72
N VAL A 234 -9.74 -17.15 0.06
CA VAL A 234 -10.09 -16.47 -1.18
C VAL A 234 -11.37 -15.66 -1.02
N THR A 235 -11.51 -14.57 -1.78
CA THR A 235 -12.80 -13.90 -1.99
C THR A 235 -13.74 -14.79 -2.79
N ASP A 236 -14.92 -15.03 -2.22
CA ASP A 236 -15.96 -15.92 -2.72
C ASP A 236 -17.32 -15.55 -2.08
N GLU A 237 -18.35 -16.34 -2.33
CA GLU A 237 -19.71 -16.15 -1.83
C GLU A 237 -19.84 -16.25 -0.29
N SER A 238 -18.82 -16.78 0.41
CA SER A 238 -18.85 -16.91 1.88
C SER A 238 -18.44 -15.63 2.61
N TRP A 239 -17.93 -14.63 1.88
CA TRP A 239 -17.65 -13.32 2.45
C TRP A 239 -18.95 -12.59 2.82
N LYS A 240 -18.87 -11.76 3.85
CA LYS A 240 -19.95 -10.87 4.27
C LYS A 240 -19.65 -9.45 3.84
N ALA A 241 -20.71 -8.71 3.54
CA ALA A 241 -20.64 -7.33 3.06
C ALA A 241 -21.61 -6.43 3.83
N ALA A 242 -21.16 -5.20 4.06
CA ALA A 242 -21.98 -4.14 4.63
C ALA A 242 -21.56 -2.76 4.09
N ASP A 243 -22.43 -1.78 4.27
CA ASP A 243 -22.02 -0.39 4.20
C ASP A 243 -21.01 -0.06 5.31
N GLY A 244 -20.30 1.05 5.13
CA GLY A 244 -19.27 1.49 6.05
C GLY A 244 -19.47 2.92 6.53
N PRO A 245 -18.54 3.42 7.35
CA PRO A 245 -18.59 4.80 7.83
C PRO A 245 -18.34 5.83 6.74
N ILE A 246 -17.77 5.46 5.59
CA ILE A 246 -17.59 6.37 4.45
C ILE A 246 -18.93 6.51 3.72
N LEU A 247 -19.54 7.69 3.79
CA LEU A 247 -20.80 7.99 3.10
C LEU A 247 -20.51 8.39 1.64
N GLU A 248 -19.52 9.24 1.44
CA GLU A 248 -19.07 9.72 0.14
C GLU A 248 -17.56 9.65 0.06
N ASP A 249 -17.03 9.32 -1.11
CA ASP A 249 -15.62 9.50 -1.43
C ASP A 249 -15.49 9.82 -2.93
N ASP A 250 -14.66 10.80 -3.23
CA ASP A 250 -14.30 11.20 -4.57
C ASP A 250 -12.95 11.93 -4.56
N ILE A 251 -12.11 11.66 -5.55
CA ILE A 251 -10.76 12.23 -5.63
C ILE A 251 -10.79 13.77 -5.76
N TYR A 252 -11.83 14.34 -6.37
CA TYR A 252 -11.95 15.78 -6.55
C TYR A 252 -12.77 16.45 -5.44
N ASN A 253 -13.77 15.75 -4.93
CA ASN A 253 -14.77 16.36 -4.06
C ASN A 253 -14.54 16.11 -2.56
N GLY A 254 -13.64 15.18 -2.21
CA GLY A 254 -13.28 14.84 -0.84
C GLY A 254 -14.04 13.63 -0.29
N GLU A 255 -13.95 13.43 1.02
CA GLU A 255 -14.55 12.30 1.73
C GLU A 255 -15.54 12.76 2.81
N VAL A 256 -16.68 12.07 2.94
CA VAL A 256 -17.61 12.23 4.05
C VAL A 256 -17.57 10.97 4.90
N TYR A 257 -17.06 11.08 6.12
CA TYR A 257 -16.91 9.98 7.06
C TYR A 257 -17.82 10.17 8.28
N ASP A 258 -18.70 9.20 8.51
CA ASP A 258 -19.61 9.11 9.64
C ASP A 258 -19.11 8.07 10.66
N ALA A 259 -18.36 8.53 11.67
CA ALA A 259 -17.84 7.65 12.71
C ALA A 259 -18.95 7.05 13.58
N THR A 260 -20.17 7.60 13.55
CA THR A 260 -21.31 7.02 14.27
C THR A 260 -21.75 5.67 13.70
N ARG A 261 -21.37 5.39 12.44
CA ARG A 261 -21.68 4.17 11.68
C ARG A 261 -20.52 3.18 11.60
N GLU A 262 -19.38 3.48 12.22
CA GLU A 262 -18.24 2.57 12.22
C GLU A 262 -18.59 1.31 13.02
N PRO A 263 -18.63 0.11 12.41
CA PRO A 263 -18.90 -1.11 13.16
C PRO A 263 -17.63 -1.50 13.92
N GLU A 264 -17.59 -1.18 15.22
CA GLU A 264 -16.41 -1.39 16.04
C GLU A 264 -15.98 -2.87 16.07
N GLY A 265 -14.72 -3.14 15.75
CA GLY A 265 -14.17 -4.49 15.72
C GLY A 265 -14.56 -5.34 14.51
N TRP A 266 -15.18 -4.78 13.45
CA TRP A 266 -15.61 -5.53 12.27
C TRP A 266 -14.50 -6.35 11.59
N ASP A 267 -13.25 -5.90 11.72
CA ASP A 267 -12.04 -6.51 11.18
C ASP A 267 -11.30 -7.40 12.21
N GLN A 268 -11.95 -7.74 13.33
CA GLN A 268 -11.47 -8.66 14.35
C GLN A 268 -12.26 -9.97 14.35
N PRO A 269 -11.66 -11.09 14.79
CA PRO A 269 -12.37 -12.34 14.97
C PRO A 269 -13.35 -12.26 16.14
N GLY A 270 -14.49 -12.94 16.02
CA GLY A 270 -15.57 -12.92 17.01
C GLY A 270 -16.53 -11.74 16.90
N PHE A 271 -16.45 -10.95 15.83
CA PHE A 271 -17.42 -9.89 15.56
C PHE A 271 -18.74 -10.50 15.04
N ASP A 272 -19.86 -10.02 15.57
CA ASP A 272 -21.20 -10.43 15.16
C ASP A 272 -21.58 -9.77 13.82
N ASP A 273 -21.39 -10.52 12.73
CA ASP A 273 -21.79 -10.12 11.37
C ASP A 273 -23.11 -10.74 10.91
N SER A 274 -23.94 -11.23 11.84
CA SER A 274 -25.25 -11.82 11.50
C SER A 274 -26.18 -10.86 10.76
N GLY A 275 -26.04 -9.55 11.01
CA GLY A 275 -26.74 -8.48 10.29
C GLY A 275 -26.14 -8.10 8.92
N TRP A 276 -25.00 -8.68 8.53
CA TRP A 276 -24.35 -8.38 7.26
C TRP A 276 -24.88 -9.28 6.13
N GLY A 277 -25.04 -8.69 4.95
CA GLY A 277 -25.43 -9.42 3.75
C GLY A 277 -24.30 -10.30 3.21
N PRO A 278 -24.59 -11.31 2.37
CA PRO A 278 -23.54 -12.01 1.66
C PRO A 278 -22.90 -11.10 0.61
N ALA A 279 -21.59 -11.27 0.39
CA ALA A 279 -20.93 -10.68 -0.76
C ALA A 279 -21.43 -11.37 -2.05
N THR A 280 -21.59 -10.60 -3.11
CA THR A 280 -22.03 -11.10 -4.42
C THR A 280 -20.82 -11.30 -5.32
N VAL A 281 -20.67 -12.50 -5.87
CA VAL A 281 -19.66 -12.78 -6.90
C VAL A 281 -20.03 -12.09 -8.21
N VAL A 282 -19.06 -11.42 -8.79
CA VAL A 282 -19.18 -10.70 -10.07
C VAL A 282 -17.99 -11.02 -10.96
N SER A 283 -18.01 -10.53 -12.20
CA SER A 283 -16.86 -10.59 -13.11
C SER A 283 -16.31 -9.20 -13.40
N HIS A 284 -15.07 -9.15 -13.86
CA HIS A 284 -14.43 -7.93 -14.35
C HIS A 284 -13.48 -8.29 -15.50
N PRO A 285 -13.48 -7.56 -16.63
CA PRO A 285 -12.70 -7.94 -17.82
C PRO A 285 -11.20 -7.65 -17.72
N GLY A 286 -10.78 -6.79 -16.79
CA GLY A 286 -9.38 -6.36 -16.69
C GLY A 286 -8.44 -7.48 -16.23
N ARG A 287 -7.29 -7.62 -16.90
CA ARG A 287 -6.23 -8.56 -16.48
C ARG A 287 -5.58 -8.08 -15.18
N LEU A 288 -5.48 -8.98 -14.19
CA LEU A 288 -4.72 -8.71 -12.96
C LEU A 288 -3.21 -8.66 -13.26
N VAL A 289 -2.54 -7.60 -12.83
CA VAL A 289 -1.10 -7.37 -13.05
C VAL A 289 -0.43 -7.00 -11.72
N PRO A 290 0.69 -7.65 -11.34
CA PRO A 290 1.40 -7.32 -10.10
C PRO A 290 1.95 -5.88 -10.10
N SER A 291 1.91 -5.21 -8.95
CA SER A 291 2.48 -3.86 -8.78
C SER A 291 3.78 -3.79 -7.97
N GLY A 292 4.36 -4.93 -7.57
CA GLY A 292 5.48 -4.96 -6.61
C GLY A 292 6.77 -4.26 -7.06
N ALA A 293 6.93 -4.02 -8.37
CA ALA A 293 8.06 -3.27 -8.94
C ALA A 293 7.81 -1.74 -9.03
N ILE A 294 6.63 -1.27 -8.63
CA ILE A 294 6.25 0.15 -8.73
C ILE A 294 6.22 0.74 -7.31
N PRO A 295 6.94 1.84 -7.03
CA PRO A 295 6.83 2.55 -5.76
C PRO A 295 5.36 2.92 -5.46
N PRO A 296 4.77 2.42 -4.37
CA PRO A 296 3.38 2.69 -4.04
C PRO A 296 3.22 4.13 -3.55
N ILE A 297 1.97 4.61 -3.49
CA ILE A 297 1.68 5.88 -2.82
C ILE A 297 1.71 5.64 -1.30
N ARG A 298 2.42 6.50 -0.56
CA ARG A 298 2.55 6.46 0.90
C ARG A 298 2.38 7.85 1.52
N LYS A 299 2.22 7.87 2.85
CA LYS A 299 2.38 9.07 3.69
C LYS A 299 3.87 9.35 3.85
N VAL A 300 4.43 10.21 3.01
CA VAL A 300 5.88 10.46 2.91
C VAL A 300 6.38 11.56 3.86
N GLY A 301 5.47 12.31 4.49
CA GLY A 301 5.85 13.39 5.39
C GLY A 301 4.67 13.97 6.15
N TYR A 302 4.99 14.72 7.21
CA TYR A 302 4.02 15.40 8.06
C TYR A 302 4.46 16.86 8.24
N LEU A 303 3.51 17.79 8.14
CA LEU A 303 3.76 19.23 8.31
C LEU A 303 2.78 19.80 9.32
N LYS A 304 3.32 20.42 10.38
CA LYS A 304 2.51 21.22 11.30
C LYS A 304 2.13 22.57 10.68
N PRO A 305 0.93 23.10 10.95
CA PRO A 305 0.57 24.44 10.56
C PRO A 305 1.48 25.46 11.25
N ARG A 306 1.84 26.54 10.55
CA ARG A 306 2.67 27.63 11.09
C ARG A 306 1.85 28.67 11.85
N ARG A 307 0.58 28.84 11.49
CA ARG A 307 -0.35 29.78 12.12
C ARG A 307 -1.79 29.41 11.83
N ILE A 308 -2.69 29.97 12.63
CA ILE A 308 -4.15 29.91 12.44
C ILE A 308 -4.64 31.35 12.23
N LEU A 309 -5.41 31.56 11.17
CA LEU A 309 -6.20 32.77 10.95
C LEU A 309 -7.64 32.50 11.39
N ASN A 310 -8.37 33.54 11.80
CA ASN A 310 -9.77 33.43 12.17
C ASN A 310 -10.58 34.54 11.48
N PRO A 311 -10.82 34.43 10.15
CA PRO A 311 -11.43 35.50 9.34
C PRO A 311 -12.91 35.76 9.65
N ALA A 312 -13.60 34.83 10.34
CA ALA A 312 -14.96 34.99 10.86
C ALA A 312 -15.18 34.10 12.09
N PRO A 313 -16.15 34.41 12.97
CA PRO A 313 -16.50 33.54 14.10
C PRO A 313 -16.74 32.09 13.68
N GLY A 314 -16.02 31.15 14.30
CA GLY A 314 -16.14 29.71 14.00
C GLY A 314 -15.48 29.22 12.70
N VAL A 315 -14.74 30.10 11.99
CA VAL A 315 -13.99 29.77 10.77
C VAL A 315 -12.49 29.87 11.05
N TYR A 316 -11.79 28.74 11.08
CA TYR A 316 -10.34 28.70 11.37
C TYR A 316 -9.56 28.29 10.13
N VAL A 317 -8.63 29.11 9.67
CA VAL A 317 -7.80 28.82 8.49
C VAL A 317 -6.36 28.55 8.90
N PHE A 318 -5.91 27.32 8.70
CA PHE A 318 -4.55 26.86 8.99
C PHE A 318 -3.65 27.12 7.78
N ASP A 319 -2.49 27.75 8.00
CA ASP A 319 -1.47 28.00 6.98
C ASP A 319 -0.25 27.12 7.27
N PHE A 320 0.04 26.16 6.38
CA PHE A 320 1.17 25.25 6.52
C PHE A 320 2.50 25.86 6.05
N GLY A 321 2.48 27.03 5.42
CA GLY A 321 3.66 27.68 4.88
C GLY A 321 4.23 27.05 3.60
N GLN A 322 3.67 25.92 3.16
CA GLN A 322 4.09 25.16 1.98
C GLN A 322 2.84 24.66 1.24
N ASN A 323 2.82 24.79 -0.09
CA ASN A 323 1.82 24.12 -0.92
C ASN A 323 2.24 22.66 -1.15
N MET A 324 1.33 21.71 -0.97
CA MET A 324 1.62 20.28 -0.99
C MET A 324 0.43 19.46 -1.54
N ALA A 325 0.66 18.18 -1.78
CA ALA A 325 -0.39 17.21 -2.11
C ALA A 325 -0.59 16.20 -0.96
N GLY A 326 -1.84 15.94 -0.60
CA GLY A 326 -2.20 14.98 0.44
C GLY A 326 -3.50 15.36 1.14
N TRP A 327 -3.55 15.28 2.47
CA TRP A 327 -4.72 15.65 3.27
C TRP A 327 -4.30 16.14 4.65
N VAL A 328 -5.27 16.42 5.54
CA VAL A 328 -4.97 16.64 6.96
C VAL A 328 -5.41 15.49 7.85
N ARG A 329 -4.61 15.23 8.87
CA ARG A 329 -5.00 14.53 10.09
C ARG A 329 -5.56 15.55 11.07
N ILE A 330 -6.78 15.33 11.56
CA ILE A 330 -7.40 16.17 12.59
C ILE A 330 -7.64 15.41 13.88
N ARG A 331 -7.34 16.05 15.02
CA ARG A 331 -7.64 15.59 16.38
C ARG A 331 -8.77 16.44 16.95
N VAL A 332 -9.88 15.81 17.30
CA VAL A 332 -11.09 16.51 17.74
C VAL A 332 -11.83 15.75 18.84
N SER A 333 -12.42 16.49 19.76
CA SER A 333 -13.32 15.98 20.78
C SER A 333 -14.61 16.78 20.74
N GLY A 334 -15.75 16.12 20.87
CA GLY A 334 -17.04 16.78 20.83
C GLY A 334 -18.20 15.81 21.00
N PRO A 335 -19.44 16.31 20.95
CA PRO A 335 -20.61 15.47 21.08
C PRO A 335 -20.77 14.55 19.86
N ARG A 336 -21.35 13.38 20.07
CA ARG A 336 -21.73 12.45 19.00
C ARG A 336 -22.59 13.16 17.95
N GLY A 337 -22.27 12.96 16.68
CA GLY A 337 -22.96 13.59 15.56
C GLY A 337 -22.50 15.01 15.23
N ALA A 338 -21.58 15.60 16.01
CA ALA A 338 -20.95 16.87 15.63
C ALA A 338 -20.24 16.73 14.27
N ARG A 339 -20.36 17.76 13.43
CA ARG A 339 -19.83 17.78 12.06
C ARG A 339 -18.67 18.76 11.97
N VAL A 340 -17.51 18.25 11.59
CA VAL A 340 -16.32 19.07 11.29
C VAL A 340 -16.05 19.01 9.80
N GLN A 341 -15.97 20.18 9.17
CA GLN A 341 -15.71 20.31 7.74
C GLN A 341 -14.31 20.87 7.52
N LEU A 342 -13.60 20.29 6.55
CA LEU A 342 -12.23 20.60 6.18
C LEU A 342 -12.22 21.00 4.70
N ARG A 343 -12.03 22.28 4.38
CA ARG A 343 -11.91 22.76 3.00
C ARG A 343 -10.46 23.08 2.69
N TYR A 344 -10.02 22.76 1.48
CA TYR A 344 -8.62 22.88 1.07
C TYR A 344 -8.46 23.96 0.00
N ALA A 345 -7.37 24.73 0.06
CA ALA A 345 -7.03 25.67 -1.00
C ALA A 345 -5.51 25.94 -1.08
N GLU A 346 -5.07 26.39 -2.26
CA GLU A 346 -3.69 26.82 -2.50
C GLU A 346 -3.46 28.29 -2.09
N LEU A 347 -4.52 29.09 -2.08
CA LEU A 347 -4.49 30.53 -1.87
C LEU A 347 -5.57 30.98 -0.87
N ILE A 348 -5.35 32.15 -0.27
CA ILE A 348 -6.34 32.88 0.53
C ILE A 348 -6.56 34.27 -0.09
N ASP A 349 -7.68 34.90 0.22
CA ASP A 349 -7.95 36.30 -0.14
C ASP A 349 -7.35 37.29 0.89
N GLU A 350 -7.51 38.59 0.63
CA GLU A 350 -6.99 39.68 1.49
C GLU A 350 -7.59 39.67 2.90
N ARG A 351 -8.75 39.03 3.09
CA ARG A 351 -9.44 38.91 4.37
C ARG A 351 -9.07 37.63 5.12
N GLY A 352 -8.26 36.75 4.51
CA GLY A 352 -7.83 35.49 5.07
C GLY A 352 -8.78 34.32 4.87
N PHE A 353 -9.83 34.46 4.04
CA PHE A 353 -10.68 33.33 3.63
C PHE A 353 -9.99 32.52 2.52
N LEU A 354 -10.36 31.24 2.39
CA LEU A 354 -9.86 30.43 1.27
C LEU A 354 -10.30 31.00 -0.08
N ASN A 355 -9.37 31.04 -1.03
CA ASN A 355 -9.67 31.26 -2.43
C ASN A 355 -9.69 29.92 -3.18
N THR A 356 -10.89 29.41 -3.44
CA THR A 356 -11.11 28.14 -4.15
C THR A 356 -11.49 28.31 -5.62
N LYS A 357 -11.42 29.53 -6.18
CA LYS A 357 -11.88 29.80 -7.56
C LYS A 357 -11.12 28.98 -8.60
N ASN A 358 -9.82 28.74 -8.38
CA ASN A 358 -8.96 27.98 -9.28
C ASN A 358 -9.24 26.46 -9.27
N LEU A 359 -9.93 25.95 -8.24
CA LEU A 359 -10.31 24.53 -8.13
C LEU A 359 -11.42 24.13 -9.11
N ARG A 360 -12.06 25.12 -9.77
CA ARG A 360 -13.13 24.92 -10.75
C ARG A 360 -14.28 24.09 -10.15
N GLY A 361 -14.54 22.89 -10.68
CA GLY A 361 -15.60 22.01 -10.21
C GLY A 361 -15.22 21.10 -9.05
N ALA A 362 -13.94 21.07 -8.63
CA ALA A 362 -13.51 20.26 -7.50
C ALA A 362 -13.91 20.92 -6.18
N ARG A 363 -14.72 20.23 -5.37
CA ARG A 363 -15.14 20.72 -4.05
C ARG A 363 -13.99 20.72 -3.04
N ALA A 364 -13.06 19.77 -3.14
CA ALA A 364 -11.91 19.60 -2.23
C ALA A 364 -12.29 19.82 -0.76
N THR A 365 -13.26 19.03 -0.27
CA THR A 365 -13.82 19.19 1.07
C THR A 365 -14.05 17.84 1.73
N ASP A 366 -13.45 17.65 2.89
CA ASP A 366 -13.70 16.48 3.73
C ASP A 366 -14.64 16.84 4.89
N VAL A 367 -15.45 15.88 5.32
CA VAL A 367 -16.39 16.02 6.43
C VAL A 367 -16.25 14.84 7.37
N TYR A 368 -16.04 15.13 8.65
CA TYR A 368 -16.02 14.13 9.71
C TYR A 368 -17.21 14.32 10.66
N ILE A 369 -17.97 13.26 10.90
CA ILE A 369 -19.06 13.23 11.88
C ILE A 369 -18.59 12.39 13.08
N LEU A 370 -18.52 13.03 14.25
CA LEU A 370 -17.92 12.45 15.46
C LEU A 370 -18.76 11.32 16.05
N LYS A 371 -18.11 10.30 16.60
CA LYS A 371 -18.79 9.23 17.36
C LYS A 371 -19.08 9.60 18.82
N GLY A 372 -18.44 10.64 19.33
CA GLY A 372 -18.68 11.28 20.62
C GLY A 372 -17.88 10.69 21.78
N SER A 373 -16.73 10.07 21.52
CA SER A 373 -15.94 9.40 22.56
C SER A 373 -14.46 9.85 22.58
N GLY A 374 -14.09 10.55 23.65
CA GLY A 374 -12.70 10.96 23.90
C GLY A 374 -12.14 11.90 22.84
N VAL A 375 -10.85 11.74 22.55
CA VAL A 375 -10.17 12.42 21.43
C VAL A 375 -10.19 11.50 20.22
N GLU A 376 -10.91 11.92 19.19
CA GLU A 376 -11.03 11.23 17.91
C GLU A 376 -9.95 11.73 16.93
N VAL A 377 -9.45 10.83 16.09
CA VAL A 377 -8.47 11.15 15.05
C VAL A 377 -9.05 10.75 13.70
N TYR A 378 -9.17 11.72 12.80
CA TYR A 378 -9.64 11.51 11.44
C TYR A 378 -8.53 11.82 10.43
N GLU A 379 -8.40 10.92 9.46
CA GLU A 379 -7.72 11.12 8.19
C GLU A 379 -8.62 10.55 7.10
N PRO A 380 -8.81 11.24 5.96
CA PRO A 380 -9.45 10.63 4.81
C PRO A 380 -8.63 9.45 4.27
N ARG A 381 -9.29 8.52 3.59
CA ARG A 381 -8.68 7.30 3.03
C ARG A 381 -8.67 7.28 1.52
N PHE A 382 -9.69 7.83 0.88
CA PHE A 382 -9.95 7.63 -0.56
C PHE A 382 -10.02 8.93 -1.37
N THR A 383 -9.34 9.98 -0.91
CA THR A 383 -9.20 11.26 -1.62
C THR A 383 -7.83 11.90 -1.34
N TYR A 384 -7.48 12.95 -2.08
CA TYR A 384 -6.33 13.81 -1.79
C TYR A 384 -6.55 15.20 -2.40
N HIS A 385 -5.86 16.19 -1.85
CA HIS A 385 -6.01 17.60 -2.22
C HIS A 385 -4.65 18.25 -2.46
N GLY A 386 -4.60 19.23 -3.36
CA GLY A 386 -3.48 20.18 -3.47
C GLY A 386 -3.77 21.41 -2.62
N PHE A 387 -2.94 21.70 -1.61
CA PHE A 387 -3.23 22.77 -0.67
C PHE A 387 -2.00 23.31 0.06
N ARG A 388 -2.12 24.59 0.46
CA ARG A 388 -1.30 25.21 1.51
C ARG A 388 -2.15 25.59 2.72
N TYR A 389 -3.44 25.83 2.50
CA TYR A 389 -4.36 26.33 3.50
C TYR A 389 -5.52 25.35 3.71
N VAL A 390 -5.92 25.18 4.96
CA VAL A 390 -7.10 24.38 5.31
C VAL A 390 -8.03 25.19 6.20
N GLU A 391 -9.27 25.34 5.77
CA GLU A 391 -10.35 25.92 6.57
C GLU A 391 -11.06 24.81 7.34
N VAL A 392 -11.15 24.99 8.66
CA VAL A 392 -11.87 24.13 9.58
C VAL A 392 -13.09 24.89 10.10
N THR A 393 -14.27 24.33 9.85
CA THR A 393 -15.54 24.84 10.39
C THR A 393 -16.28 23.73 11.14
N GLY A 394 -17.12 24.11 12.10
CA GLY A 394 -17.85 23.17 12.96
C GLY A 394 -16.97 22.47 14.02
N TYR A 395 -15.72 22.91 14.21
CA TYR A 395 -14.86 22.41 15.28
C TYR A 395 -15.49 22.71 16.67
N PRO A 396 -15.63 21.73 17.56
CA PRO A 396 -16.12 21.97 18.93
C PRO A 396 -15.11 22.81 19.73
N GLY A 397 -15.41 24.11 19.88
CA GLY A 397 -14.55 25.06 20.58
C GLY A 397 -13.56 25.78 19.66
N VAL A 398 -12.35 26.03 20.16
CA VAL A 398 -11.27 26.72 19.44
C VAL A 398 -10.14 25.72 19.19
N PRO A 399 -9.81 25.39 17.93
CA PRO A 399 -8.71 24.49 17.64
C PRO A 399 -7.36 25.19 17.84
N SER A 400 -6.35 24.40 18.17
CA SER A 400 -4.94 24.80 18.27
C SER A 400 -4.12 24.24 17.11
N LEU A 401 -2.86 24.66 16.99
CA LEU A 401 -1.93 24.16 15.96
C LEU A 401 -1.67 22.65 16.07
N ASP A 402 -1.84 22.06 17.25
CA ASP A 402 -1.65 20.61 17.47
C ASP A 402 -2.88 19.78 17.12
N ASN A 403 -4.01 20.42 16.77
CA ASN A 403 -5.22 19.71 16.36
C ASN A 403 -5.21 19.31 14.89
N VAL A 404 -4.38 19.92 14.05
CA VAL A 404 -4.34 19.66 12.61
C VAL A 404 -2.90 19.45 12.17
N GLU A 405 -2.66 18.40 11.38
CA GLU A 405 -1.35 18.08 10.80
C GLU A 405 -1.58 17.73 9.34
N ALA A 406 -0.82 18.34 8.42
CA ALA A 406 -0.87 17.94 7.01
C ALA A 406 -0.06 16.66 6.82
N VAL A 407 -0.61 15.75 6.04
CA VAL A 407 0.01 14.48 5.64
C VAL A 407 0.34 14.60 4.16
N VAL A 408 1.63 14.60 3.83
CA VAL A 408 2.13 14.68 2.45
C VAL A 408 2.08 13.29 1.83
N VAL A 409 1.47 13.18 0.64
CA VAL A 409 1.17 11.89 0.01
C VAL A 409 1.52 11.93 -1.47
N HIS A 410 2.40 11.01 -1.89
CA HIS A 410 2.73 10.75 -3.29
C HIS A 410 3.36 9.37 -3.44
N SER A 411 3.69 8.96 -4.66
CA SER A 411 4.51 7.76 -4.93
C SER A 411 5.84 7.88 -4.20
N ASP A 412 6.15 6.89 -3.38
CA ASP A 412 7.31 6.90 -2.47
C ASP A 412 8.61 6.58 -3.20
N VAL A 413 9.05 7.51 -4.05
CA VAL A 413 10.31 7.45 -4.78
C VAL A 413 11.45 7.95 -3.90
N GLU A 414 12.61 7.30 -4.00
CA GLU A 414 13.82 7.77 -3.33
C GLU A 414 14.36 9.04 -4.03
N PRO A 415 14.71 10.11 -3.28
CA PRO A 415 15.39 11.28 -3.85
C PRO A 415 16.71 10.88 -4.53
N ALA A 416 16.94 11.38 -5.74
CA ALA A 416 18.10 11.01 -6.55
C ALA A 416 19.08 12.18 -6.83
N GLY A 417 18.80 13.40 -6.35
CA GLY A 417 19.65 14.58 -6.55
C GLY A 417 18.95 15.89 -6.29
#